data_AF-A0A917GUB8-F1
#
_entry.id   AF-A0A917GUB8-F1
#
_cell.length_a   1.000
_cell.length_b   1.000
_cell.length_c   1.000
_cell.angle_alpha   90.00
_cell.angle_beta   90.00
_cell.angle_gamma   90.00
#
_symmetry.space_group_name_H-M   'P 1'
#
loop_
_entity.id
_entity.type
_entity.pdbx_description
1 polymer ?
#
loop_
_entity_poly.entity_id
_entity_poly.type
_entity_poly.pdbx_seq_one_letter_code
_entity_poly.pdbx_strand_id
1 'polypeptide(L)'
;MQQTNFPIEIIIHDDASTDNTVEIIKEYAAKDSRIVTILQTENQYSQNVDPWASFVFPAAKGKYLALCEGDDYWTDPLKLQKQVDFLEKNMDFELCFHNSKKYFQNNGEFEINTASSDIPDVTTAIDLVDYNFIATPTVVMRNNFILAPWFNSLPISDWPLFFIQVGNGKIKKLEEYMAVYRIHEKGVWTAKSKIEKMQTDHDTIKALINHRILPELAHKKLDQKFRKLKRKLRKQKIKRFFNIN
;
A
#
# COMPACT_ATOMS: atom_id res chain seq x y z
N MET A 1 11.39 -12.00 14.55
CA MET A 1 11.27 -12.89 13.37
C MET A 1 9.87 -13.49 13.35
N GLN A 2 9.23 -13.63 12.19
CA GLN A 2 7.88 -14.22 12.10
C GLN A 2 7.92 -15.72 12.43
N GLN A 3 6.91 -16.19 13.15
CA GLN A 3 6.71 -17.57 13.56
C GLN A 3 5.52 -18.13 12.79
N THR A 4 5.79 -19.07 11.88
CA THR A 4 4.79 -19.64 10.98
C THR A 4 4.98 -21.15 10.87
N ASN A 5 3.90 -21.87 10.59
CA ASN A 5 3.92 -23.30 10.24
C ASN A 5 4.10 -23.55 8.73
N PHE A 6 4.25 -22.48 7.95
CA PHE A 6 4.55 -22.49 6.52
C PHE A 6 5.88 -21.74 6.24
N PRO A 7 6.55 -22.05 5.12
CA PRO A 7 7.77 -21.34 4.72
C PRO A 7 7.46 -19.89 4.32
N ILE A 8 8.44 -19.01 4.51
CA ILE A 8 8.39 -17.61 4.07
C ILE A 8 9.61 -17.31 3.21
N GLU A 9 9.44 -16.45 2.22
CA GLU A 9 10.51 -15.74 1.52
C GLU A 9 10.39 -14.24 1.84
N ILE A 10 11.50 -13.53 1.82
CA ILE A 10 11.58 -12.10 2.13
C ILE A 10 12.23 -11.42 0.92
N ILE A 11 11.45 -10.70 0.13
CA ILE A 11 11.98 -9.95 -1.02
C ILE A 11 12.30 -8.55 -0.56
N ILE A 12 13.58 -8.16 -0.66
CA ILE A 12 14.06 -6.82 -0.35
C ILE A 12 14.49 -6.16 -1.66
N HIS A 13 13.76 -5.12 -2.05
CA HIS A 13 14.12 -4.27 -3.18
C HIS A 13 14.76 -2.98 -2.67
N ASP A 14 16.01 -2.75 -3.03
CA ASP A 14 16.71 -1.48 -2.84
C ASP A 14 16.72 -0.69 -4.14
N ASP A 15 16.24 0.56 -4.09
CA ASP A 15 16.11 1.44 -5.26
C ASP A 15 17.30 2.40 -5.41
N ALA A 16 18.50 1.81 -5.42
CA ALA A 16 19.80 2.50 -5.52
C ALA A 16 20.06 3.47 -4.35
N SER A 17 19.95 2.96 -3.12
CA SER A 17 20.28 3.75 -1.94
C SER A 17 21.74 4.20 -1.95
N THR A 18 21.98 5.43 -1.49
CA THR A 18 23.31 6.06 -1.43
C THR A 18 23.97 6.01 -0.06
N ASP A 19 23.27 5.45 0.93
CA ASP A 19 23.79 5.20 2.28
C ASP A 19 24.15 3.72 2.44
N ASN A 20 24.42 3.27 3.67
CA ASN A 20 24.86 1.90 3.95
C ASN A 20 23.73 0.84 3.81
N THR A 21 22.57 1.18 3.25
CA THR A 21 21.42 0.28 3.13
C THR A 21 21.77 -0.99 2.35
N VAL A 22 22.50 -0.87 1.24
CA VAL A 22 22.88 -2.02 0.41
C VAL A 22 23.80 -2.99 1.16
N GLU A 23 24.77 -2.47 1.91
CA GLU A 23 25.69 -3.26 2.72
C GLU A 23 24.96 -4.01 3.83
N ILE A 24 24.02 -3.34 4.51
CA ILE A 24 23.17 -3.95 5.53
C ILE A 24 22.32 -5.07 4.92
N ILE A 25 21.67 -4.82 3.78
CA ILE A 25 20.86 -5.84 3.10
C ILE A 25 21.71 -7.07 2.76
N LYS A 26 22.91 -6.89 2.22
CA LYS A 26 23.84 -8.00 1.91
C LYS A 26 24.26 -8.76 3.16
N GLU A 27 24.52 -8.08 4.27
CA GLU A 27 24.86 -8.71 5.55
C GLU A 27 23.73 -9.62 6.05
N TYR A 28 22.48 -9.16 5.98
CA TYR A 28 21.32 -9.96 6.38
C TYR A 28 21.07 -11.13 5.42
N ALA A 29 21.17 -10.89 4.11
CA ALA A 29 20.99 -11.94 3.10
C ALA A 29 22.04 -13.06 3.23
N ALA A 30 23.27 -12.75 3.66
CA ALA A 30 24.30 -13.75 3.94
C ALA A 30 23.97 -14.64 5.15
N LYS A 31 23.11 -14.18 6.06
CA LYS A 31 22.73 -14.89 7.30
C LYS A 31 21.39 -15.61 7.20
N ASP A 32 20.54 -15.23 6.26
CA ASP A 32 19.18 -15.76 6.12
C ASP A 32 18.85 -16.06 4.65
N SER A 33 18.85 -17.34 4.29
CA SER A 33 18.59 -17.83 2.94
C SER A 33 17.18 -17.56 2.42
N ARG A 34 16.27 -17.10 3.29
CA ARG A 34 14.92 -16.68 2.88
C ARG A 34 14.92 -15.30 2.23
N ILE A 35 15.98 -14.52 2.41
CA ILE A 35 16.09 -13.17 1.85
C ILE A 35 16.53 -13.24 0.39
N VAL A 36 15.68 -12.71 -0.49
CA VAL A 36 15.94 -12.51 -1.92
C VAL A 36 16.13 -11.01 -2.14
N THR A 37 17.30 -10.62 -2.63
CA THR A 37 17.64 -9.21 -2.82
C THR A 37 17.47 -8.80 -4.29
N ILE A 38 16.91 -7.61 -4.50
CA ILE A 38 16.86 -6.93 -5.79
C ILE A 38 17.52 -5.57 -5.58
N LEU A 39 18.76 -5.44 -6.02
CA LEU A 39 19.58 -4.25 -5.76
C LEU A 39 19.75 -3.48 -7.06
N GLN A 40 19.10 -2.33 -7.16
CA GLN A 40 19.21 -1.47 -8.33
C GLN A 40 20.51 -0.67 -8.29
N THR A 41 21.11 -0.43 -9.45
CA THR A 41 22.24 0.49 -9.59
C THR A 41 21.81 1.93 -9.89
N GLU A 42 20.57 2.11 -10.33
CA GLU A 42 19.96 3.40 -10.63
C GLU A 42 18.58 3.48 -9.99
N ASN A 43 18.19 4.68 -9.55
CA ASN A 43 16.89 4.90 -8.93
C ASN A 43 15.76 4.76 -9.96
N GLN A 44 15.03 3.66 -9.91
CA GLN A 44 13.96 3.30 -10.84
C GLN A 44 12.72 4.16 -10.62
N TYR A 45 12.40 4.50 -9.37
CA TYR A 45 11.23 5.31 -9.06
C TYR A 45 11.32 6.70 -9.72
N SER A 46 12.51 7.31 -9.73
CA SER A 46 12.77 8.59 -10.41
C SER A 46 12.57 8.54 -11.94
N GLN A 47 12.61 7.34 -12.51
CA GLN A 47 12.36 7.07 -13.94
C GLN A 47 10.89 6.72 -14.22
N ASN A 48 10.00 6.90 -13.23
CA ASN A 48 8.58 6.51 -13.30
C ASN A 48 8.37 5.00 -13.51
N VAL A 49 9.27 4.18 -12.95
CA VAL A 49 9.12 2.72 -12.92
C VAL A 49 8.61 2.35 -11.53
N ASP A 50 7.43 1.74 -11.45
CA ASP A 50 6.88 1.24 -10.20
C ASP A 50 7.68 0.00 -9.73
N PRO A 51 8.32 0.04 -8.54
CA PRO A 51 9.15 -1.07 -8.09
C PRO A 51 8.36 -2.36 -7.82
N TRP A 52 7.11 -2.24 -7.37
CA TRP A 52 6.30 -3.41 -7.02
C TRP A 52 5.91 -4.21 -8.26
N ALA A 53 5.33 -3.56 -9.25
CA ALA A 53 4.89 -4.18 -10.49
C ALA A 53 6.06 -4.65 -11.36
N SER A 54 7.18 -3.91 -11.36
CA SER A 54 8.30 -4.20 -12.27
C SER A 54 9.30 -5.21 -11.73
N PHE A 55 9.47 -5.29 -10.40
CA PHE A 55 10.53 -6.10 -9.81
C PHE A 55 10.04 -7.02 -8.67
N VAL A 56 9.30 -6.48 -7.70
CA VAL A 56 8.97 -7.23 -6.47
C VAL A 56 7.95 -8.34 -6.73
N PHE A 57 6.79 -8.03 -7.31
CA PHE A 57 5.74 -9.02 -7.56
C PHE A 57 6.12 -10.08 -8.61
N PRO A 58 6.83 -9.74 -9.70
CA PRO A 58 7.36 -10.77 -10.61
C PRO A 58 8.34 -11.75 -9.95
N ALA A 59 9.04 -11.33 -8.90
CA ALA A 59 9.97 -12.20 -8.15
C ALA A 59 9.28 -13.04 -7.06
N ALA A 60 8.07 -12.67 -6.64
CA ALA A 60 7.34 -13.32 -5.56
C ALA A 60 6.70 -14.65 -6.00
N LYS A 61 6.94 -15.70 -5.20
CA LYS A 61 6.48 -17.07 -5.46
C LYS A 61 5.45 -17.55 -4.44
N GLY A 62 5.36 -16.89 -3.30
CA GLY A 62 4.39 -17.20 -2.25
C GLY A 62 2.93 -17.14 -2.73
N LYS A 63 2.09 -18.03 -2.18
CA LYS A 63 0.62 -18.00 -2.37
C LYS A 63 -0.02 -16.72 -1.82
N TYR A 64 0.66 -16.08 -0.87
CA TYR A 64 0.24 -14.84 -0.23
C TYR A 64 1.36 -13.81 -0.30
N LEU A 65 0.99 -12.55 -0.43
CA LEU A 65 1.88 -11.40 -0.36
C LEU A 65 1.60 -10.63 0.92
N ALA A 66 2.66 -10.26 1.64
CA ALA A 66 2.62 -9.38 2.80
C ALA A 66 3.52 -8.18 2.51
N LEU A 67 3.01 -6.96 2.67
CA LEU A 67 3.79 -5.75 2.40
C LEU A 67 4.39 -5.19 3.70
N CYS A 68 5.58 -4.63 3.59
CA CYS A 68 6.24 -3.84 4.64
C CYS A 68 7.27 -2.93 3.96
N GLU A 69 7.08 -1.61 4.05
CA GLU A 69 8.02 -0.65 3.48
C GLU A 69 9.26 -0.53 4.38
N GLY A 70 10.39 -0.07 3.82
CA GLY A 70 11.67 -0.01 4.53
C GLY A 70 11.69 0.95 5.73
N ASP A 71 10.72 1.87 5.75
CA ASP A 71 10.44 2.79 6.83
C ASP A 71 9.38 2.26 7.82
N ASP A 72 8.97 1.00 7.77
CA ASP A 72 7.99 0.41 8.69
C ASP A 72 8.50 -0.88 9.35
N TYR A 73 7.78 -1.40 10.35
CA TYR A 73 8.10 -2.70 10.95
C TYR A 73 6.90 -3.40 11.60
N TRP A 74 6.97 -4.73 11.62
CA TRP A 74 6.00 -5.59 12.31
C TRP A 74 6.39 -5.82 13.77
N THR A 75 5.41 -5.83 14.66
CA THR A 75 5.60 -5.97 16.12
C THR A 75 5.12 -7.29 16.68
N ASP A 76 4.26 -8.01 15.96
CA ASP A 76 3.75 -9.32 16.38
C ASP A 76 4.46 -10.43 15.60
N PRO A 77 5.16 -11.38 16.26
CA PRO A 77 5.79 -12.51 15.59
C PRO A 77 4.79 -13.46 14.90
N LEU A 78 3.51 -13.44 15.29
CA LEU A 78 2.46 -14.29 14.73
C LEU A 78 1.61 -13.59 13.66
N LYS A 79 1.97 -12.37 13.24
CA LYS A 79 1.21 -11.59 12.24
C LYS A 79 0.89 -12.42 11.00
N LEU A 80 1.92 -13.00 10.38
CA LEU A 80 1.74 -13.80 9.16
C LEU A 80 0.89 -15.05 9.42
N GLN A 81 1.13 -15.76 10.53
CA GLN A 81 0.36 -16.97 10.87
C GLN A 81 -1.14 -16.65 10.99
N LYS A 82 -1.49 -15.62 11.77
CA LYS A 82 -2.88 -15.21 11.98
C LYS A 82 -3.59 -14.82 10.69
N GLN A 83 -2.92 -14.01 9.86
CA GLN A 83 -3.48 -13.52 8.61
C GLN A 83 -3.64 -14.62 7.56
N VAL A 84 -2.65 -15.51 7.42
CA VAL A 84 -2.74 -16.65 6.49
C VAL A 84 -3.77 -17.65 6.97
N ASP A 85 -3.81 -17.99 8.27
CA ASP A 85 -4.84 -18.89 8.81
C ASP A 85 -6.26 -18.38 8.56
N PHE A 86 -6.46 -17.06 8.68
CA PHE A 86 -7.73 -16.44 8.35
C PHE A 86 -8.06 -16.63 6.86
N LEU A 87 -7.14 -16.30 5.96
CA LEU A 87 -7.38 -16.40 4.51
C LEU A 87 -7.55 -17.86 4.06
N GLU A 88 -6.81 -18.83 4.60
CA GLU A 88 -6.98 -20.25 4.27
C GLU A 88 -8.36 -20.78 4.70
N LYS A 89 -8.92 -20.27 5.80
CA LYS A 89 -10.25 -20.66 6.30
C LYS A 89 -11.40 -19.94 5.60
N ASN A 90 -11.14 -18.82 4.94
CA ASN A 90 -12.18 -17.93 4.38
C ASN A 90 -11.86 -17.58 2.91
N MET A 91 -12.32 -18.45 2.00
CA MET A 91 -12.00 -18.34 0.57
C MET A 91 -12.70 -17.19 -0.16
N ASP A 92 -13.72 -16.57 0.43
CA ASP A 92 -14.40 -15.38 -0.07
C ASP A 92 -13.68 -14.07 0.26
N PHE A 93 -12.57 -14.14 1.00
CA PHE A 93 -11.69 -13.01 1.31
C PHE A 93 -10.41 -13.06 0.47
N GLU A 94 -10.11 -11.94 -0.18
CA GLU A 94 -8.95 -11.80 -1.06
C GLU A 94 -7.75 -11.16 -0.35
N LEU A 95 -8.02 -10.39 0.71
CA LEU A 95 -7.01 -9.81 1.57
C LEU A 95 -7.55 -9.57 2.99
N CYS A 96 -6.63 -9.47 3.93
CA CYS A 96 -6.92 -9.01 5.28
C CYS A 96 -5.86 -8.01 5.74
N PHE A 97 -6.22 -7.16 6.68
CA PHE A 97 -5.34 -6.17 7.28
C PHE A 97 -5.64 -6.06 8.76
N HIS A 98 -4.82 -5.33 9.50
CA HIS A 98 -4.99 -5.14 10.94
C HIS A 98 -4.68 -3.69 11.31
N ASN A 99 -4.90 -3.30 12.57
CA ASN A 99 -4.61 -1.94 13.01
C ASN A 99 -3.09 -1.69 13.10
N SER A 100 -2.63 -0.47 12.88
CA SER A 100 -1.22 -0.07 13.10
C SER A 100 -1.10 0.98 14.20
N LYS A 101 0.08 1.11 14.79
CA LYS A 101 0.43 2.32 15.56
C LYS A 101 1.18 3.26 14.63
N LYS A 102 0.98 4.56 14.77
CA LYS A 102 1.83 5.57 14.13
C LYS A 102 2.96 5.92 15.07
N TYR A 103 4.18 5.99 14.55
CA TYR A 103 5.34 6.46 15.28
C TYR A 103 5.87 7.74 14.65
N PHE A 104 5.85 8.85 15.39
CA PHE A 104 6.28 10.16 14.93
C PHE A 104 7.77 10.36 15.23
N GLN A 105 8.63 10.28 14.21
CA GLN A 105 10.07 10.34 14.40
C GLN A 105 10.58 11.69 14.93
N ASN A 106 9.85 12.77 14.67
CA ASN A 106 10.23 14.12 15.08
C ASN A 106 10.17 14.33 16.60
N ASN A 107 9.29 13.62 17.30
CA ASN A 107 9.08 13.77 18.76
C ASN A 107 9.14 12.45 19.54
N GLY A 108 9.25 11.31 18.86
CA GLY A 108 9.33 9.99 19.49
C GLY A 108 7.99 9.45 20.01
N GLU A 109 6.87 10.06 19.63
CA GLU A 109 5.55 9.69 20.15
C GLU A 109 4.90 8.57 19.34
N PHE A 110 4.08 7.77 20.04
CA PHE A 110 3.22 6.75 19.44
C PHE A 110 1.77 7.17 19.52
N GLU A 111 1.05 7.05 18.41
CA GLU A 111 -0.41 7.19 18.37
C GLU A 111 -1.05 5.89 17.88
N ILE A 112 -2.23 5.60 18.38
CA ILE A 112 -3.08 4.56 17.81
C ILE A 112 -3.60 5.08 16.46
N ASN A 113 -3.39 4.31 15.39
CA ASN A 113 -3.93 4.69 14.10
C ASN A 113 -5.46 4.51 14.11
N THR A 114 -6.20 5.61 14.24
CA THR A 114 -7.66 5.62 14.15
C THR A 114 -8.18 5.58 12.71
N ALA A 115 -7.31 5.61 11.68
CA ALA A 115 -7.77 5.62 10.29
C ALA A 115 -8.62 4.39 9.93
N SER A 116 -8.46 3.29 10.67
CA SER A 116 -9.24 2.06 10.54
C SER A 116 -10.26 1.85 11.66
N SER A 117 -10.38 2.74 12.65
CA SER A 117 -11.22 2.49 13.84
C SER A 117 -12.70 2.40 13.49
N ASP A 118 -13.18 3.24 12.57
CA ASP A 118 -14.59 3.29 12.16
C ASP A 118 -14.90 2.41 10.94
N ILE A 119 -13.89 1.66 10.46
CA ILE A 119 -14.05 0.76 9.32
C ILE A 119 -14.68 -0.55 9.80
N PRO A 120 -15.77 -1.01 9.14
CA PRO A 120 -16.34 -2.31 9.46
C PRO A 120 -15.33 -3.45 9.37
N ASP A 121 -15.52 -4.47 10.19
CA ASP A 121 -14.72 -5.69 10.17
C ASP A 121 -14.62 -6.33 8.79
N VAL A 122 -15.69 -6.28 8.02
CA VAL A 122 -15.78 -6.84 6.68
C VAL A 122 -16.13 -5.73 5.71
N THR A 123 -15.25 -5.51 4.74
CA THR A 123 -15.40 -4.50 3.69
C THR A 123 -15.17 -5.10 2.31
N THR A 124 -15.34 -4.30 1.28
CA THR A 124 -15.21 -4.66 -0.13
C THR A 124 -14.52 -3.53 -0.91
N ALA A 125 -14.32 -3.72 -2.21
CA ALA A 125 -13.87 -2.65 -3.11
C ALA A 125 -14.71 -1.36 -2.98
N ILE A 126 -16.00 -1.47 -2.64
CA ILE A 126 -16.90 -0.31 -2.53
C ILE A 126 -16.49 0.62 -1.40
N ASP A 127 -15.96 0.07 -0.31
CA ASP A 127 -15.56 0.81 0.89
C ASP A 127 -14.20 1.49 0.67
N LEU A 128 -13.30 0.86 -0.09
CA LEU A 128 -12.03 1.47 -0.50
C LEU A 128 -12.23 2.75 -1.33
N VAL A 129 -13.39 2.94 -1.96
CA VAL A 129 -13.68 4.16 -2.75
C VAL A 129 -13.59 5.41 -1.90
N ASP A 130 -14.01 5.37 -0.64
CA ASP A 130 -14.08 6.56 0.19
C ASP A 130 -12.69 7.02 0.64
N TYR A 131 -11.82 6.10 1.03
CA TYR A 131 -10.43 6.36 1.41
C TYR A 131 -9.59 5.06 1.47
N ASN A 132 -8.27 5.17 1.31
CA ASN A 132 -7.35 4.05 1.51
C ASN A 132 -7.10 3.80 3.01
N PHE A 133 -7.95 3.01 3.64
CA PHE A 133 -7.84 2.69 5.08
C PHE A 133 -6.85 1.57 5.41
N ILE A 134 -6.20 0.97 4.41
CA ILE A 134 -5.25 -0.13 4.59
C ILE A 134 -3.84 0.45 4.55
N ALA A 135 -3.19 0.51 5.71
CA ALA A 135 -1.76 0.82 5.76
C ALA A 135 -0.95 -0.36 5.21
N THR A 136 0.00 -0.09 4.32
CA THR A 136 0.86 -1.09 3.67
C THR A 136 1.47 -2.13 4.61
N PRO A 137 2.05 -1.82 5.79
CA PRO A 137 2.66 -2.84 6.64
C PRO A 137 1.63 -3.78 7.28
N THR A 138 0.33 -3.50 7.15
CA THR A 138 -0.72 -4.26 7.82
C THR A 138 -1.33 -5.37 6.95
N VAL A 139 -1.17 -5.29 5.63
CA VAL A 139 -1.90 -6.15 4.70
C VAL A 139 -1.22 -7.50 4.49
N VAL A 140 -2.06 -8.53 4.34
CA VAL A 140 -1.72 -9.78 3.66
C VAL A 140 -2.82 -10.05 2.65
N MET A 141 -2.41 -10.36 1.42
CA MET A 141 -3.32 -10.61 0.30
C MET A 141 -2.96 -11.87 -0.45
N ARG A 142 -3.91 -12.46 -1.16
CA ARG A 142 -3.64 -13.57 -2.08
C ARG A 142 -2.76 -13.09 -3.23
N ASN A 143 -1.92 -13.99 -3.73
CA ASN A 143 -1.11 -13.76 -4.92
C ASN A 143 -1.80 -14.36 -6.15
N ASN A 144 -2.93 -13.76 -6.56
CA ASN A 144 -3.80 -14.29 -7.62
C ASN A 144 -4.25 -13.22 -8.62
N PHE A 145 -3.48 -12.13 -8.76
CA PHE A 145 -3.76 -11.00 -9.63
C PHE A 145 -2.64 -10.76 -10.64
N ILE A 146 -2.94 -9.99 -11.67
CA ILE A 146 -1.96 -9.54 -12.67
C ILE A 146 -2.06 -8.02 -12.76
N LEU A 147 -0.92 -7.34 -12.64
CA LEU A 147 -0.84 -5.90 -12.86
C LEU A 147 -0.65 -5.63 -14.35
N ALA A 148 -1.56 -4.86 -14.92
CA ALA A 148 -1.47 -4.43 -16.30
C ALA A 148 -0.43 -3.30 -16.45
N PRO A 149 0.17 -3.11 -17.64
CA PRO A 149 1.28 -2.15 -17.83
C PRO A 149 0.97 -0.70 -17.42
N TRP A 150 -0.29 -0.27 -17.49
CA TRP A 150 -0.70 1.07 -17.07
C TRP A 150 -0.54 1.32 -15.56
N PHE A 151 -0.41 0.27 -14.75
CA PHE A 151 -0.17 0.36 -13.32
C PHE A 151 1.15 1.08 -13.01
N ASN A 152 2.18 0.85 -13.82
CA ASN A 152 3.49 1.52 -13.68
C ASN A 152 3.41 3.05 -13.79
N SER A 153 2.35 3.58 -14.41
CA SER A 153 2.15 5.02 -14.61
C SER A 153 1.29 5.67 -13.52
N LEU A 154 0.91 4.93 -12.47
CA LEU A 154 0.10 5.47 -11.39
C LEU A 154 0.92 6.33 -10.44
N PRO A 155 0.35 7.42 -9.89
CA PRO A 155 1.07 8.29 -8.97
C PRO A 155 1.19 7.71 -7.55
N ILE A 156 0.45 6.64 -7.25
CA ILE A 156 0.51 5.80 -6.04
C ILE A 156 0.12 4.36 -6.41
N SER A 157 0.66 3.40 -5.67
CA SER A 157 0.57 1.98 -6.04
C SER A 157 -0.31 1.16 -5.10
N ASP A 158 -0.33 1.50 -3.81
CA ASP A 158 -1.06 0.77 -2.75
C ASP A 158 -2.58 0.77 -2.94
N TRP A 159 -3.19 1.94 -3.05
CA TRP A 159 -4.64 2.04 -3.18
C TRP A 159 -5.20 1.34 -4.43
N PRO A 160 -4.67 1.56 -5.65
CA PRO A 160 -5.12 0.83 -6.84
C PRO A 160 -4.79 -0.66 -6.78
N LEU A 161 -3.69 -1.08 -6.14
CA LEU A 161 -3.38 -2.48 -5.91
C LEU A 161 -4.47 -3.17 -5.09
N PHE A 162 -4.92 -2.57 -3.99
CA PHE A 162 -5.95 -3.17 -3.15
C PHE A 162 -7.29 -3.30 -3.89
N PHE A 163 -7.62 -2.35 -4.76
CA PHE A 163 -8.78 -2.45 -5.64
C PHE A 163 -8.68 -3.61 -6.64
N ILE A 164 -7.52 -3.75 -7.31
CA ILE A 164 -7.26 -4.83 -8.27
C ILE A 164 -7.33 -6.17 -7.55
N GLN A 165 -6.66 -6.26 -6.40
CA GLN A 165 -6.55 -7.51 -5.66
C GLN A 165 -7.88 -7.95 -5.04
N VAL A 166 -8.64 -7.03 -4.45
CA VAL A 166 -9.92 -7.41 -3.83
C VAL A 166 -10.95 -7.83 -4.88
N GLY A 167 -10.96 -7.23 -6.07
CA GLY A 167 -11.95 -7.52 -7.11
C GLY A 167 -13.39 -7.53 -6.57
N ASN A 168 -14.06 -8.68 -6.66
CA ASN A 168 -15.41 -8.92 -6.11
C ASN A 168 -15.41 -9.58 -4.72
N GLY A 169 -14.24 -9.89 -4.17
CA GLY A 169 -14.08 -10.53 -2.87
C GLY A 169 -14.22 -9.56 -1.70
N LYS A 170 -13.97 -10.10 -0.50
CA LYS A 170 -14.06 -9.37 0.76
C LYS A 170 -12.69 -9.04 1.34
N ILE A 171 -12.70 -8.05 2.21
CA ILE A 171 -11.56 -7.58 3.00
C ILE A 171 -11.91 -7.82 4.46
N LYS A 172 -11.01 -8.44 5.22
CA LYS A 172 -11.14 -8.56 6.68
C LYS A 172 -10.21 -7.58 7.38
N LYS A 173 -10.76 -6.79 8.30
CA LYS A 173 -10.00 -6.10 9.34
C LYS A 173 -9.87 -7.03 10.56
N LEU A 174 -8.65 -7.21 11.04
CA LEU A 174 -8.31 -7.84 12.31
C LEU A 174 -8.07 -6.76 13.36
N GLU A 175 -8.48 -7.01 14.60
CA GLU A 175 -8.49 -5.99 15.65
C GLU A 175 -7.09 -5.73 16.25
N GLU A 176 -6.15 -6.64 16.06
CA GLU A 176 -4.81 -6.54 16.63
C GLU A 176 -3.95 -5.42 16.05
N TYR A 177 -3.00 -4.93 16.87
CA TYR A 177 -1.95 -4.01 16.48
C TYR A 177 -0.65 -4.76 16.24
N MET A 178 -0.37 -5.12 14.99
CA MET A 178 0.76 -5.99 14.64
C MET A 178 1.86 -5.28 13.83
N ALA A 179 1.74 -3.96 13.62
CA ALA A 179 2.72 -3.15 12.90
C ALA A 179 2.78 -1.70 13.39
N VAL A 180 3.93 -1.07 13.13
CA VAL A 180 4.18 0.36 13.34
C VAL A 180 4.43 1.02 11.99
N TYR A 181 3.62 2.03 11.69
CA TYR A 181 3.77 2.92 10.55
C TYR A 181 4.58 4.16 10.96
N ARG A 182 5.77 4.37 10.40
CA ARG A 182 6.61 5.52 10.81
C ARG A 182 6.26 6.78 10.02
N ILE A 183 6.20 7.90 10.74
CA ILE A 183 5.97 9.24 10.19
C ILE A 183 7.28 10.03 10.30
N HIS A 184 7.80 10.45 9.16
CA HIS A 184 9.03 11.23 9.07
C HIS A 184 8.99 12.26 7.94
N GLU A 185 9.91 13.23 7.98
CA GLU A 185 9.96 14.38 7.07
C GLU A 185 10.12 14.00 5.60
N LYS A 186 10.86 12.91 5.32
CA LYS A 186 11.07 12.37 3.97
C LYS A 186 9.91 11.54 3.42
N GLY A 187 8.80 11.41 4.16
CA GLY A 187 7.67 10.56 3.76
C GLY A 187 6.95 11.08 2.52
N VAL A 188 6.84 10.25 1.48
CA VAL A 188 6.29 10.64 0.15
C VAL A 188 4.87 11.17 0.25
N TRP A 189 4.00 10.50 1.01
CA TRP A 189 2.61 10.92 1.17
C TRP A 189 2.47 12.06 2.18
N THR A 190 3.09 11.94 3.35
CA THR A 190 2.92 12.89 4.45
C THR A 190 3.38 14.30 4.07
N ALA A 191 4.50 14.41 3.32
CA ALA A 191 5.07 15.68 2.87
C ALA A 191 4.21 16.43 1.83
N LYS A 192 3.29 15.75 1.10
CA LYS A 192 2.44 16.40 0.09
C LYS A 192 1.43 17.36 0.73
N SER A 193 1.25 18.52 0.09
CA SER A 193 0.18 19.45 0.40
C SER A 193 -1.20 18.81 0.15
N LYS A 194 -2.25 19.40 0.73
CA LYS A 194 -3.63 18.95 0.52
C LYS A 194 -4.03 18.95 -0.95
N ILE A 195 -3.52 19.90 -1.74
CA ILE A 195 -3.84 20.03 -3.17
C ILE A 195 -3.16 18.91 -3.97
N GLU A 196 -1.89 18.63 -3.66
CA GLU A 196 -1.15 17.54 -4.31
C GLU A 196 -1.77 16.18 -4.00
N LYS A 197 -2.14 15.92 -2.74
CA LYS A 197 -2.89 14.71 -2.36
C LYS A 197 -4.19 14.56 -3.16
N MET A 198 -4.96 15.65 -3.28
CA MET A 198 -6.19 15.65 -4.08
C MET A 198 -5.93 15.43 -5.59
N GLN A 199 -4.80 15.91 -6.11
CA GLN A 199 -4.42 15.72 -7.52
C GLN A 199 -3.98 14.27 -7.77
N THR A 200 -3.18 13.70 -6.87
CA THR A 200 -2.81 12.28 -6.85
C THR A 200 -4.05 11.39 -6.84
N ASP A 201 -4.99 11.61 -5.90
CA ASP A 201 -6.26 10.87 -5.86
C ASP A 201 -7.02 10.99 -7.19
N HIS A 202 -7.12 12.21 -7.73
CA HIS A 202 -7.83 12.45 -9.00
C HIS A 202 -7.23 11.67 -10.16
N ASP A 203 -5.90 11.63 -10.28
CA ASP A 203 -5.21 10.99 -11.40
C ASP A 203 -5.21 9.46 -11.26
N THR A 204 -5.08 8.93 -10.03
CA THR A 204 -5.28 7.50 -9.74
C THR A 204 -6.69 7.06 -10.09
N ILE A 205 -7.72 7.79 -9.63
CA ILE A 205 -9.11 7.45 -9.91
C ILE A 205 -9.41 7.51 -11.41
N LYS A 206 -8.85 8.50 -12.13
CA LYS A 206 -8.99 8.60 -13.58
C LYS A 206 -8.50 7.34 -14.28
N ALA A 207 -7.33 6.83 -13.90
CA ALA A 207 -6.78 5.60 -14.47
C ALA A 207 -7.68 4.39 -14.16
N LEU A 208 -8.09 4.22 -12.90
CA LEU A 208 -9.00 3.13 -12.49
C LEU A 208 -10.32 3.12 -13.28
N ILE A 209 -10.91 4.30 -13.51
CA ILE A 209 -12.14 4.44 -14.32
C ILE A 209 -11.88 4.10 -15.79
N ASN A 210 -10.78 4.60 -16.37
CA ASN A 210 -10.49 4.38 -17.78
C ASN A 210 -10.28 2.89 -18.11
N HIS A 211 -9.72 2.12 -17.18
CA HIS A 211 -9.44 0.69 -17.38
C HIS A 211 -10.56 -0.26 -16.93
N ARG A 212 -11.63 0.24 -16.30
CA ARG A 212 -12.84 -0.53 -15.91
C ARG A 212 -12.56 -1.85 -15.17
N ILE A 213 -11.55 -1.87 -14.32
CA ILE A 213 -11.09 -3.09 -13.63
C ILE A 213 -11.86 -3.44 -12.34
N LEU A 214 -12.90 -2.67 -12.02
CA LEU A 214 -13.56 -2.71 -10.71
C LEU A 214 -15.01 -3.19 -10.83
N PRO A 215 -15.58 -3.74 -9.74
CA PRO A 215 -17.00 -4.04 -9.68
C PRO A 215 -17.84 -2.82 -10.06
N GLU A 216 -18.96 -3.02 -10.75
CA GLU A 216 -19.77 -1.93 -11.32
C GLU A 216 -20.16 -0.86 -10.29
N LEU A 217 -20.53 -1.28 -9.08
CA LEU A 217 -20.91 -0.36 -8.01
C LEU A 217 -19.71 0.46 -7.49
N ALA A 218 -18.53 -0.15 -7.34
CA ALA A 218 -17.31 0.56 -6.97
C ALA A 218 -16.91 1.55 -8.07
N HIS A 219 -16.99 1.12 -9.33
CA HIS A 219 -16.75 1.97 -10.50
C HIS A 219 -17.67 3.20 -10.52
N LYS A 220 -18.98 3.00 -10.33
CA LYS A 220 -19.98 4.08 -10.28
C LYS A 220 -19.71 5.06 -9.13
N LYS A 221 -19.29 4.58 -7.96
CA LYS A 221 -18.91 5.45 -6.84
C LYS A 221 -17.63 6.24 -7.14
N LEU A 222 -16.62 5.60 -7.74
CA LEU A 222 -15.37 6.26 -8.15
C LEU A 222 -15.64 7.35 -9.18
N ASP A 223 -16.52 7.11 -10.14
CA ASP A 223 -16.98 8.10 -11.12
C ASP A 223 -17.56 9.36 -10.44
N GLN A 224 -18.37 9.15 -9.40
CA GLN A 224 -18.92 10.26 -8.61
C GLN A 224 -17.83 10.98 -7.82
N LYS A 225 -16.90 10.25 -7.19
CA LYS A 225 -15.75 10.81 -6.46
C LYS A 225 -14.85 11.63 -7.39
N PHE A 226 -14.54 11.11 -8.57
CA PHE A 226 -13.78 11.78 -9.61
C PHE A 226 -14.39 13.14 -10.00
N ARG A 227 -15.70 13.16 -10.31
CA ARG A 227 -16.41 14.40 -10.66
C ARG A 227 -16.38 15.42 -9.51
N LYS A 228 -16.53 14.97 -8.26
CA LYS A 228 -16.42 15.83 -7.06
C LYS A 228 -15.02 16.41 -6.91
N LEU A 229 -13.97 15.59 -7.02
CA LEU A 229 -12.57 16.02 -6.92
C LEU A 229 -12.21 17.01 -8.03
N LYS A 230 -12.57 16.71 -9.28
CA LYS A 230 -12.35 17.60 -10.44
C LYS A 230 -12.96 18.99 -10.22
N ARG A 231 -14.18 19.06 -9.66
CA ARG A 231 -14.83 20.34 -9.30
C ARG A 231 -14.08 21.08 -8.20
N LYS A 232 -13.64 20.38 -7.14
CA LYS A 232 -12.87 20.98 -6.03
C LYS A 232 -11.53 21.53 -6.51
N LEU A 233 -10.78 20.77 -7.31
CA LEU A 233 -9.50 21.18 -7.90
C LEU A 233 -9.66 22.42 -8.79
N ARG A 234 -10.68 22.46 -9.65
CA ARG A 234 -11.00 23.66 -10.46
C ARG A 234 -11.23 24.90 -9.60
N LYS A 235 -12.02 24.78 -8.52
CA LYS A 235 -12.27 25.89 -7.59
C LYS A 235 -10.99 26.39 -6.91
N GLN A 236 -10.08 25.49 -6.53
CA GLN A 236 -8.80 25.89 -5.92
C GLN A 236 -7.88 26.59 -6.92
N LYS A 237 -7.80 26.12 -8.18
CA LYS A 237 -7.04 26.80 -9.25
C LYS A 237 -7.57 28.22 -9.48
N ILE A 238 -8.89 28.39 -9.51
CA ILE A 238 -9.54 29.70 -9.62
C ILE A 238 -9.18 30.60 -8.44
N LYS A 239 -9.33 30.12 -7.18
CA LYS A 239 -8.96 30.91 -5.99
C LYS A 239 -7.49 31.36 -6.01
N ARG A 240 -6.59 30.48 -6.44
CA ARG A 240 -5.16 30.82 -6.55
C ARG A 240 -4.93 31.89 -7.62
N PHE A 241 -5.65 31.85 -8.73
CA PHE A 241 -5.56 32.87 -9.78
C PHE A 241 -6.03 34.26 -9.31
N PHE A 242 -7.10 34.30 -8.50
CA PHE A 242 -7.65 35.56 -7.99
C PHE A 242 -6.97 36.11 -6.71
N ASN A 243 -6.17 35.29 -6.01
CA ASN A 243 -5.41 35.70 -4.83
C ASN A 243 -3.96 36.14 -5.15
N ILE A 244 -3.62 36.32 -6.43
CA ILE A 244 -2.29 36.78 -6.90
C ILE A 244 -2.34 38.26 -7.37
N ASN A 245 -3.37 39.02 -6.98
CA ASN A 245 -3.43 40.47 -7.16
C ASN A 245 -3.31 41.20 -5.82
#